data_AF-L8GPX4-F1
#
_entry.id   AF-L8GPX4-F1
#
_cell.length_a   1.000
_cell.length_b   1.000
_cell.length_c   1.000
_cell.angle_alpha   90.00
_cell.angle_beta   90.00
_cell.angle_gamma   90.00
#
_symmetry.space_group_name_H-M   'P 1'
#
loop_
_entity.id
_entity.type
_entity.pdbx_description
1 polymer ?
#
loop_
_entity_poly.entity_id
_entity_poly.type
_entity_poly.pdbx_seq_one_letter_code
_entity_poly.pdbx_strand_id
1 'polypeptide(L)'
;MSLRKVSSYEVKDYGTPVHSSILQPAFVEISRKANIVNQFLTIDADEIDDELMAALHISSFPAFVVHKGPSVEPTSFSVQTKERLITNMAKAGVIDDK
;
A
#
# COMPACT_ATOMS: atom_id res chain seq x y z
N MET A 1 -18.94 -5.87 9.42
CA MET A 1 -18.20 -4.62 9.16
C MET A 1 -17.95 -4.51 7.66
N SER A 2 -18.18 -3.32 7.08
CA SER A 2 -18.18 -3.13 5.61
C SER A 2 -17.24 -1.98 5.27
N LEU A 3 -16.08 -2.31 4.69
CA LEU A 3 -15.05 -1.35 4.31
C LEU A 3 -15.55 -0.41 3.22
N ARG A 4 -15.33 0.91 3.36
CA ARG A 4 -15.71 1.91 2.36
C ARG A 4 -14.55 2.83 2.01
N LYS A 5 -14.44 3.22 0.72
CA LYS A 5 -13.51 4.25 0.25
C LYS A 5 -13.87 5.61 0.82
N VAL A 6 -12.88 6.37 1.27
CA VAL A 6 -13.09 7.75 1.75
C VAL A 6 -12.69 8.80 0.69
N SER A 7 -11.75 8.51 -0.22
CA SER A 7 -11.28 9.44 -1.28
C SER A 7 -10.58 8.73 -2.44
N SER A 8 -10.19 9.42 -3.52
CA SER A 8 -9.43 8.84 -4.66
C SER A 8 -7.96 8.61 -4.31
N TYR A 9 -7.59 7.34 -4.12
CA TYR A 9 -6.23 6.91 -3.78
C TYR A 9 -5.65 6.02 -4.85
N GLU A 10 -4.34 6.12 -5.05
CA GLU A 10 -3.54 5.11 -5.73
C GLU A 10 -2.64 4.44 -4.70
N VAL A 11 -2.64 3.11 -4.69
CA VAL A 11 -1.88 2.29 -3.74
C VAL A 11 -0.94 1.40 -4.54
N LYS A 12 0.36 1.47 -4.24
CA LYS A 12 1.43 0.68 -4.85
C LYS A 12 2.10 -0.22 -3.80
N ASP A 13 2.46 -1.45 -4.17
CA ASP A 13 3.03 -2.47 -3.29
C ASP A 13 4.48 -2.80 -3.68
N TYR A 14 5.43 -2.46 -2.84
CA TYR A 14 6.87 -2.66 -3.05
C TYR A 14 7.34 -3.79 -2.15
N GLY A 15 7.78 -4.91 -2.73
CA GLY A 15 8.12 -6.08 -1.93
C GLY A 15 8.88 -7.13 -2.71
N THR A 16 9.53 -8.03 -1.98
CA THR A 16 10.15 -9.21 -2.58
C THR A 16 9.06 -10.20 -3.04
N PRO A 17 9.31 -11.03 -4.06
CA PRO A 17 8.30 -11.94 -4.63
C PRO A 17 7.60 -12.83 -3.58
N VAL A 18 8.35 -13.25 -2.56
CA VAL A 18 7.83 -14.05 -1.43
C VAL A 18 6.81 -13.28 -0.61
N HIS A 19 7.07 -12.01 -0.30
CA HIS A 19 6.16 -11.18 0.50
C HIS A 19 4.98 -10.67 -0.31
N SER A 20 5.18 -10.32 -1.58
CA SER A 20 4.10 -10.00 -2.50
C SER A 20 3.12 -11.16 -2.62
N SER A 21 3.59 -12.42 -2.68
CA SER A 21 2.68 -13.58 -2.74
C SER A 21 1.73 -13.72 -1.53
N ILE A 22 2.12 -13.22 -0.36
CA ILE A 22 1.32 -13.29 0.88
C ILE A 22 0.41 -12.07 1.02
N LEU A 23 0.92 -10.88 0.69
CA LEU A 23 0.21 -9.62 0.92
C LEU A 23 -0.67 -9.21 -0.26
N GLN A 24 -0.29 -9.56 -1.50
CA GLN A 24 -1.05 -9.22 -2.70
C GLN A 24 -2.50 -9.76 -2.65
N PRO A 25 -2.78 -11.01 -2.22
CA PRO A 25 -4.15 -11.47 -2.04
C PRO A 25 -4.94 -10.61 -1.03
N ALA A 26 -4.29 -10.19 0.06
CA ALA A 26 -4.91 -9.33 1.06
C ALA A 26 -5.19 -7.93 0.50
N PHE A 27 -4.25 -7.31 -0.23
CA PHE A 27 -4.47 -6.03 -0.90
C PHE A 27 -5.62 -6.10 -1.91
N VAL A 28 -5.67 -7.14 -2.74
CA VAL A 28 -6.74 -7.33 -3.72
C VAL A 28 -8.10 -7.45 -3.03
N GLU A 29 -8.16 -8.23 -1.95
CA GLU A 29 -9.39 -8.39 -1.17
C GLU A 29 -9.85 -7.06 -0.55
N ILE A 30 -8.95 -6.33 0.09
CA ILE A 30 -9.25 -5.05 0.75
C ILE A 30 -9.67 -4.01 -0.29
N SER A 31 -8.94 -3.89 -1.39
CA SER A 31 -9.26 -2.89 -2.41
C SER A 31 -10.53 -3.20 -3.19
N ARG A 32 -10.87 -4.48 -3.38
CA ARG A 32 -12.18 -4.85 -3.92
C ARG A 32 -13.29 -4.48 -2.94
N LYS A 33 -13.15 -4.80 -1.66
CA LYS A 33 -14.15 -4.46 -0.62
C LYS A 33 -14.35 -2.94 -0.51
N ALA A 34 -13.25 -2.19 -0.56
CA ALA A 34 -13.26 -0.75 -0.44
C ALA A 34 -13.40 -0.01 -1.77
N ASN A 35 -13.61 -0.68 -2.92
CA ASN A 35 -13.71 -0.05 -4.24
C ASN A 35 -12.54 0.92 -4.58
N ILE A 36 -11.33 0.56 -4.16
CA ILE A 36 -10.10 1.32 -4.44
C ILE A 36 -9.55 0.88 -5.80
N VAL A 37 -9.18 1.85 -6.63
CA VAL A 37 -8.46 1.58 -7.87
C VAL A 37 -6.99 1.38 -7.50
N ASN A 38 -6.56 0.13 -7.42
CA ASN A 38 -5.15 -0.17 -7.17
C ASN A 38 -4.40 -0.30 -8.49
N GLN A 39 -3.22 0.31 -8.57
CA GLN A 39 -2.17 -0.14 -9.48
C GLN A 39 -1.20 -1.03 -8.70
N PHE A 40 -1.32 -2.33 -8.91
CA PHE A 40 -0.37 -3.29 -8.37
C PHE A 40 0.89 -3.24 -9.21
N LEU A 41 1.91 -2.60 -8.69
CA LEU A 41 3.24 -2.59 -9.28
C LEU A 41 4.17 -3.29 -8.29
N THR A 42 4.37 -4.60 -8.44
CA THR A 42 5.43 -5.30 -7.72
C THR A 42 6.75 -4.83 -8.30
N ILE A 43 7.53 -4.12 -7.49
CA ILE A 43 8.91 -3.80 -7.83
C ILE A 43 9.78 -4.70 -6.95
N ASP A 44 10.68 -5.45 -7.58
CA ASP A 44 11.66 -6.24 -6.85
C ASP A 44 12.55 -5.29 -6.05
N ALA A 45 12.84 -5.65 -4.79
CA ALA A 45 13.66 -4.80 -3.92
C ALA A 45 15.03 -4.48 -4.53
N ASP A 46 15.54 -5.37 -5.40
CA ASP A 46 16.81 -5.23 -6.10
C ASP A 46 16.76 -4.18 -7.24
N GLU A 47 15.56 -3.82 -7.70
CA GLU A 47 15.32 -2.77 -8.70
C GLU A 47 15.04 -1.39 -8.07
N ILE A 48 14.95 -1.32 -6.73
CA ILE A 48 14.70 -0.08 -6.00
C ILE A 48 16.03 0.47 -5.49
N ASP A 49 16.44 1.62 -6.02
CA ASP A 49 17.61 2.34 -5.54
C ASP A 49 17.31 3.19 -4.28
N ASP A 50 18.37 3.64 -3.61
CA ASP A 50 18.27 4.46 -2.39
C ASP A 50 17.55 5.80 -2.64
N GLU A 51 17.61 6.34 -3.86
CA GLU A 51 16.97 7.60 -4.24
C GLU A 51 15.45 7.44 -4.29
N LEU A 52 14.96 6.35 -4.90
CA LEU A 52 13.56 5.99 -4.94
C LEU A 52 13.04 5.63 -3.55
N MET A 53 13.82 4.91 -2.73
CA MET A 53 13.45 4.64 -1.33
C MET A 53 13.29 5.94 -0.55
N ALA A 54 14.21 6.90 -0.69
CA ALA A 54 14.14 8.19 -0.03
C ALA A 54 12.94 9.01 -0.52
N ALA A 55 12.71 9.08 -1.83
CA ALA A 55 11.60 9.82 -2.43
C ALA A 55 10.22 9.29 -2.03
N LEU A 56 10.12 7.96 -1.84
CA LEU A 56 8.89 7.31 -1.39
C LEU A 56 8.83 7.12 0.12
N HIS A 57 9.82 7.62 0.87
CA HIS A 57 9.96 7.42 2.31
C HIS A 57 9.92 5.93 2.75
N ILE A 58 10.37 5.00 1.92
CA ILE A 58 10.38 3.56 2.25
C ILE A 58 11.57 3.29 3.19
N SER A 59 11.27 2.83 4.40
CA SER A 59 12.30 2.49 5.41
C SER A 59 12.61 1.00 5.51
N SER A 60 11.73 0.14 4.99
CA SER A 60 11.88 -1.32 5.03
C SER A 60 10.91 -1.99 4.08
N PHE A 61 11.26 -3.19 3.59
CA PHE A 61 10.39 -4.03 2.79
C PHE A 61 9.78 -5.17 3.60
N PRO A 62 8.63 -5.71 3.17
CA PRO A 62 7.71 -5.16 2.15
C PRO A 62 7.01 -3.88 2.65
N ALA A 63 6.76 -2.94 1.73
CA ALA A 63 6.10 -1.67 2.01
C ALA A 63 5.04 -1.36 0.96
N PHE A 64 4.02 -0.62 1.36
CA PHE A 64 3.10 -0.01 0.40
C PHE A 64 3.11 1.49 0.52
N VAL A 65 2.86 2.14 -0.61
CA VAL A 65 2.84 3.58 -0.74
C VAL A 65 1.46 4.02 -1.18
N VAL A 66 0.93 5.02 -0.49
CA VAL A 66 -0.35 5.64 -0.77
C VAL A 66 -0.09 7.01 -1.39
N HIS A 67 -0.59 7.21 -2.61
CA HIS A 67 -0.60 8.51 -3.26
C HIS A 67 -1.99 9.16 -3.12
N LYS A 68 -2.02 10.33 -2.47
CA LYS A 68 -3.21 11.18 -2.26
C LYS A 68 -3.33 12.23 -3.38
N GLY A 69 -3.27 11.81 -4.64
CA GLY A 69 -3.22 12.71 -5.79
C GLY A 69 -1.85 13.37 -6.01
N PRO A 70 -1.70 14.24 -7.02
CA PRO A 70 -0.41 14.73 -7.50
C PRO A 70 0.27 15.76 -6.60
N SER A 71 -0.47 16.39 -5.67
CA SER A 71 0.03 17.48 -4.83
C SER A 71 0.35 17.06 -3.39
N VAL A 72 0.19 15.78 -3.07
CA VAL A 72 0.39 15.27 -1.71
C VAL A 72 1.56 14.30 -1.72
N GLU A 73 2.49 14.50 -0.78
CA GLU A 73 3.63 13.59 -0.62
C GLU A 73 3.13 12.15 -0.37
N PRO A 74 3.75 11.17 -1.04
CA PRO A 74 3.41 9.77 -0.84
C PRO A 74 3.63 9.36 0.62
N THR A 75 2.68 8.60 1.17
CA THR A 75 2.85 8.01 2.50
C THR A 75 3.17 6.52 2.38
N SER A 76 4.34 6.12 2.87
CA SER A 76 4.77 4.73 2.90
C SER A 76 4.44 4.06 4.22
N PHE A 77 4.25 2.74 4.17
CA PHE A 77 4.00 1.92 5.33
C PHE A 77 4.64 0.55 5.14
N SER A 78 5.48 0.14 6.09
CA SER A 78 5.96 -1.23 6.19
C SER A 78 4.83 -2.16 6.63
N VAL A 79 4.66 -3.30 5.94
CA VAL A 79 3.56 -4.24 6.17
C VAL A 79 4.07 -5.66 6.23
N GLN A 80 4.15 -6.22 7.42
CA GLN A 80 4.58 -7.60 7.60
C GLN A 80 3.41 -8.58 7.67
N THR A 81 2.18 -8.09 7.91
CA THR A 81 0.98 -8.92 8.06
C THR A 81 -0.26 -8.26 7.48
N LYS A 82 -1.30 -9.07 7.21
CA LYS A 82 -2.61 -8.60 6.73
C LYS A 82 -3.30 -7.64 7.69
N GLU A 83 -3.21 -7.88 9.01
CA GLU A 83 -3.82 -6.98 10.01
C GLU A 83 -3.13 -5.61 10.02
N ARG A 84 -1.79 -5.62 9.89
CA ARG A 84 -0.99 -4.40 9.77
C ARG A 84 -1.37 -3.62 8.52
N LEU A 85 -1.64 -4.33 7.42
CA LEU A 85 -2.09 -3.73 6.18
C LEU A 85 -3.39 -2.94 6.36
N ILE A 86 -4.44 -3.59 6.88
CA ILE A 86 -5.75 -2.96 7.12
C ILE A 86 -5.60 -1.74 8.03
N THR A 87 -4.85 -1.90 9.13
CA THR A 87 -4.60 -0.82 10.09
C THR A 87 -3.90 0.37 9.44
N ASN A 88 -2.89 0.13 8.62
CA ASN A 88 -2.13 1.19 7.96
C ASN A 88 -2.96 1.86 6.85
N MET A 89 -3.77 1.12 6.09
CA MET A 89 -4.69 1.70 5.11
C MET A 89 -5.77 2.56 5.77
N ALA A 90 -6.28 2.14 6.93
CA ALA A 90 -7.23 2.94 7.71
C ALA A 90 -6.57 4.23 8.24
N LYS A 91 -5.34 4.13 8.79
CA LYS A 91 -4.55 5.30 9.23
C LYS A 91 -4.25 6.27 8.08
N ALA A 92 -3.98 5.75 6.89
CA ALA A 92 -3.78 6.56 5.70
C ALA A 92 -5.08 7.25 5.22
N GLY A 93 -6.24 6.86 5.76
CA GLY A 93 -7.56 7.34 5.33
C GLY A 93 -8.02 6.73 4.01
N VAL A 94 -7.38 5.64 3.58
CA VAL A 94 -7.69 4.93 2.33
C VAL A 94 -9.02 4.17 2.45
N ILE A 95 -9.21 3.54 3.61
CA ILE A 95 -10.44 2.81 3.97
C ILE A 95 -10.99 3.34 5.30
N ASP A 96 -12.31 3.28 5.47
CA ASP A 96 -12.96 3.42 6.77
C ASP A 96 -13.30 2.01 7.30
N ASP A 97 -12.94 1.73 8.56
CA ASP A 97 -13.15 0.43 9.25
C ASP A 97 -14.36 0.46 10.21
N LYS A 98 -15.32 1.35 9.98
CA LYS A 98 -16.55 1.44 10.80
C LYS A 98 -17.53 0.28 10.60
#